data_AF-A0A4S3JMX9-F1
#
_entry.id   AF-A0A4S3JMX9-F1
#
_cell.length_a   1.000
_cell.length_b   1.000
_cell.length_c   1.000
_cell.angle_alpha   90.00
_cell.angle_beta   90.00
_cell.angle_gamma   90.00
#
_symmetry.space_group_name_H-M   'P 1'
#
loop_
_entity.id
_entity.type
_entity.pdbx_description
1 polymer ?
#
loop_
_entity_poly.entity_id
_entity_poly.type
_entity_poly.pdbx_seq_one_letter_code
_entity_poly.pdbx_strand_id
1 'polypeptide(L)'
;MRSEPLSISVLGVLQLATALLSPLPLEFRNTPAQWAYLSYDNPSFAVIPGHFNRSAFVSQTDSVTSDPEYINSTDFVAYDERFFDLIGPDARIRRLHDLPFQTHEAPCYNPSSKELFFIEWGPPGGDDGSHDWQYLLNTETNELRKITTNPPIYNVHGCVFHNGDYYVVTDGSHNETASLNKIIPDTLEKTTLLNNFYGLPFQGLNDLDIDPEGNFWITDDHYGWGRGVANGVAFSKGGDGKGTIYISNTGAVSPDKSHAEHPYRPRTIEAYDVSYPGALTSSSRLVSVPISFVYDGVRASRNGWIFAGAGNGVDVLDPETGLALGTIRVGGGNYVAVNTALGENELWIVGAGGVWHVTGIRETLARDF
;
A
#
# COMPACT_ATOMS: atom_id res chain seq x y z
N MET A 1 2.46 -80.34 -4.36
CA MET A 1 2.47 -79.18 -5.27
C MET A 1 1.85 -77.99 -4.55
N ARG A 2 2.67 -77.18 -3.87
CA ARG A 2 2.37 -75.80 -3.51
C ARG A 2 3.71 -75.07 -3.50
N SER A 3 3.94 -74.30 -4.55
CA SER A 3 5.00 -73.31 -4.69
C SER A 3 4.60 -72.08 -3.87
N GLU A 4 5.50 -71.58 -3.02
CA GLU A 4 5.38 -70.25 -2.43
C GLU A 4 5.53 -69.18 -3.52
N PRO A 5 4.74 -68.09 -3.50
CA PRO A 5 5.01 -66.94 -4.34
C PRO A 5 5.91 -65.93 -3.62
N LEU A 6 6.76 -65.31 -4.44
CA LEU A 6 7.78 -64.33 -4.12
C LEU A 6 7.26 -63.13 -3.30
N SER A 7 8.08 -62.71 -2.34
CA SER A 7 8.08 -61.35 -1.80
C SER A 7 8.44 -60.35 -2.90
N ILE A 8 7.47 -59.56 -3.35
CA ILE A 8 7.73 -58.36 -4.16
C ILE A 8 7.96 -57.20 -3.18
N SER A 9 9.20 -56.72 -3.16
CA SER A 9 9.59 -55.46 -2.57
C SER A 9 8.81 -54.32 -3.23
N VAL A 10 7.93 -53.66 -2.49
CA VAL A 10 7.33 -52.40 -2.91
C VAL A 10 8.41 -51.32 -2.83
N LEU A 11 9.00 -51.00 -3.98
CA LEU A 11 9.83 -49.83 -4.18
C LEU A 11 9.05 -48.59 -3.72
N GLY A 12 9.75 -47.72 -2.99
CA GLY A 12 9.20 -46.54 -2.35
C GLY A 12 8.50 -45.60 -3.32
N VAL A 13 7.29 -45.19 -2.93
CA VAL A 13 6.75 -43.90 -3.31
C VAL A 13 7.37 -42.89 -2.35
N LEU A 14 8.51 -42.33 -2.74
CA LEU A 14 8.99 -41.09 -2.13
C LEU A 14 7.93 -40.05 -2.48
N GLN A 15 7.07 -39.67 -1.53
CA GLN A 15 6.35 -38.41 -1.62
C GLN A 15 7.43 -37.32 -1.63
N LEU A 16 7.80 -36.84 -2.82
CA LEU A 16 8.52 -35.58 -2.97
C LEU A 16 7.59 -34.51 -2.40
N ALA A 17 7.82 -34.11 -1.15
CA ALA A 17 7.28 -32.87 -0.64
C ALA A 17 7.80 -31.77 -1.56
N THR A 18 6.93 -31.24 -2.42
CA THR A 18 7.22 -30.03 -3.18
C THR A 18 7.43 -28.91 -2.17
N ALA A 19 8.67 -28.44 -2.03
CA ALA A 19 8.96 -27.29 -1.17
C ALA A 19 8.11 -26.11 -1.65
N LEU A 20 7.32 -25.53 -0.74
CA LEU A 20 6.47 -24.38 -1.01
C LEU A 20 7.33 -23.18 -1.46
N LEU A 21 8.49 -23.04 -0.82
CA LEU A 21 9.46 -21.98 -1.07
C LEU A 21 10.43 -22.37 -2.19
N SER A 22 10.62 -21.44 -3.10
CA SER A 22 11.69 -21.46 -4.09
C SER A 22 13.02 -21.04 -3.45
N PRO A 23 14.17 -21.53 -3.95
CA PRO A 23 15.45 -21.15 -3.39
C PRO A 23 15.74 -19.66 -3.63
N LEU A 24 16.18 -18.96 -2.59
CA LEU A 24 16.63 -17.57 -2.71
C LEU A 24 17.89 -17.46 -3.60
N PRO A 25 18.03 -16.36 -4.36
CA PRO A 25 19.30 -16.01 -5.01
C PRO A 25 20.42 -15.96 -3.96
N LEU A 26 21.66 -16.26 -4.36
CA LEU A 26 22.77 -16.47 -3.41
C LEU A 26 23.00 -15.27 -2.50
N GLU A 27 22.87 -14.04 -3.03
CA GLU A 27 23.06 -12.80 -2.29
C GLU A 27 21.96 -12.53 -1.24
N PHE A 28 20.80 -13.19 -1.34
CA PHE A 28 19.66 -13.03 -0.41
C PHE A 28 19.62 -14.09 0.72
N ARG A 29 20.59 -15.01 0.77
CA ARG A 29 20.54 -16.12 1.76
C ARG A 29 21.04 -15.75 3.16
N ASN A 30 21.91 -14.73 3.25
CA ASN A 30 22.55 -14.31 4.49
C ASN A 30 22.43 -12.79 4.66
N THR A 31 21.20 -12.31 4.60
CA THR A 31 20.86 -10.89 4.64
C THR A 31 20.41 -10.43 6.02
N PRO A 32 20.39 -9.11 6.28
CA PRO A 32 19.89 -8.60 7.55
C PRO A 32 18.38 -8.78 7.74
N ALA A 33 17.61 -8.78 6.65
CA ALA A 33 16.18 -9.06 6.65
C ALA A 33 15.90 -10.53 6.34
N GLN A 34 14.71 -11.00 6.74
CA GLN A 34 14.19 -12.33 6.44
C GLN A 34 13.41 -12.33 5.13
N TRP A 35 13.73 -13.27 4.24
CA TRP A 35 13.18 -13.35 2.88
C TRP A 35 12.50 -14.69 2.63
N ALA A 36 11.37 -14.66 1.93
CA ALA A 36 10.79 -15.84 1.29
C ALA A 36 10.63 -15.61 -0.22
N TYR A 37 10.77 -16.68 -1.00
CA TYR A 37 10.48 -16.65 -2.43
C TYR A 37 9.40 -17.67 -2.79
N LEU A 38 8.21 -17.17 -3.12
CA LEU A 38 7.04 -17.93 -3.53
C LEU A 38 6.80 -17.70 -5.03
N SER A 39 7.68 -18.25 -5.87
CA SER A 39 7.68 -18.02 -7.32
C SER A 39 6.37 -18.45 -8.00
N TYR A 40 5.87 -17.61 -8.92
CA TYR A 40 4.78 -17.98 -9.83
C TYR A 40 5.10 -19.19 -10.74
N ASP A 41 6.38 -19.41 -11.07
CA ASP A 41 6.82 -20.49 -11.97
C ASP A 41 6.90 -21.86 -11.27
N ASN A 42 7.01 -21.85 -9.94
CA ASN A 42 6.96 -23.07 -9.15
C ASN A 42 5.49 -23.37 -8.82
N PRO A 43 4.95 -24.56 -9.15
CA PRO A 43 3.53 -24.87 -8.96
C PRO A 43 3.04 -24.78 -7.52
N SER A 44 3.90 -24.51 -6.53
CA SER A 44 3.50 -24.31 -5.14
C SER A 44 2.66 -23.06 -4.89
N PHE A 45 2.82 -21.99 -5.69
CA PHE A 45 1.94 -20.81 -5.63
C PHE A 45 0.67 -20.98 -6.49
N ALA A 46 0.81 -21.62 -7.65
CA ALA A 46 -0.31 -21.84 -8.58
C ALA A 46 -1.25 -22.97 -8.16
N VAL A 47 -0.76 -23.99 -7.44
CA VAL A 47 -1.51 -25.18 -7.01
C VAL A 47 -1.25 -25.45 -5.54
N ILE A 48 -2.22 -25.06 -4.71
CA ILE A 48 -2.14 -25.28 -3.27
C ILE A 48 -2.55 -26.73 -2.97
N PRO A 49 -1.67 -27.56 -2.37
CA PRO A 49 -1.96 -28.97 -2.13
C PRO A 49 -3.05 -29.14 -1.06
N GLY A 50 -3.89 -30.18 -1.21
CA GLY A 50 -4.93 -30.54 -0.23
C GLY A 50 -6.29 -29.86 -0.46
N HIS A 51 -7.07 -29.72 0.61
CA HIS A 51 -8.35 -29.00 0.57
C HIS A 51 -8.09 -27.49 0.73
N PHE A 52 -8.45 -26.71 -0.28
CA PHE A 52 -8.28 -25.27 -0.28
C PHE A 52 -9.61 -24.55 -0.05
N ASN A 53 -9.79 -23.99 1.14
CA ASN A 53 -10.91 -23.13 1.49
C ASN A 53 -10.39 -21.96 2.33
N ARG A 54 -10.39 -20.74 1.77
CA ARG A 54 -9.89 -19.53 2.43
C ARG A 54 -10.77 -18.32 2.14
N SER A 55 -10.67 -17.32 2.99
CA SER A 55 -11.18 -15.98 2.71
C SER A 55 -10.36 -15.30 1.60
N ALA A 56 -11.02 -14.46 0.80
CA ALA A 56 -10.37 -13.57 -0.16
C ALA A 56 -9.52 -12.47 0.52
N PHE A 57 -9.70 -12.27 1.83
CA PHE A 57 -9.05 -11.22 2.63
C PHE A 57 -7.81 -11.70 3.38
N VAL A 58 -7.59 -13.00 3.48
CA VAL A 58 -6.43 -13.59 4.19
C VAL A 58 -5.33 -13.86 3.17
N SER A 59 -4.04 -13.71 3.50
CA SER A 59 -2.92 -14.01 2.59
C SER A 59 -2.73 -15.52 2.33
N GLN A 60 -2.04 -15.90 1.24
CA GLN A 60 -1.58 -17.29 1.04
C GLN A 60 -0.62 -17.75 2.13
N THR A 61 0.13 -16.81 2.70
CA THR A 61 1.09 -17.02 3.78
C THR A 61 0.45 -17.46 5.09
N ASP A 62 -0.83 -17.15 5.29
CA ASP A 62 -1.52 -17.38 6.58
C ASP A 62 -2.37 -18.67 6.57
N SER A 63 -2.29 -19.45 5.47
CA SER A 63 -3.04 -20.69 5.30
C SER A 63 -2.38 -21.88 6.03
N VAL A 64 -3.19 -22.84 6.48
CA VAL A 64 -2.79 -24.07 7.20
C VAL A 64 -2.12 -25.09 6.26
N THR A 65 -1.14 -24.64 5.47
CA THR A 65 -0.22 -25.53 4.73
C THR A 65 1.03 -25.73 5.58
N SER A 66 1.77 -26.81 5.34
CA SER A 66 2.76 -27.40 6.27
C SER A 66 4.04 -26.58 6.56
N ASP A 67 4.11 -25.30 6.16
CA ASP A 67 5.28 -24.43 6.35
C ASP A 67 4.96 -22.97 6.82
N PRO A 68 3.93 -22.71 7.65
CA PRO A 68 3.43 -21.35 7.89
C PRO A 68 4.30 -20.54 8.87
N GLU A 69 5.11 -21.21 9.70
CA GLU A 69 5.82 -20.57 10.80
C GLU A 69 7.01 -19.72 10.31
N TYR A 70 7.74 -20.17 9.28
CA TYR A 70 8.83 -19.38 8.69
C TYR A 70 8.29 -18.14 8.00
N ILE A 71 7.23 -18.29 7.18
CA ILE A 71 6.68 -17.18 6.42
C ILE A 71 6.18 -16.09 7.37
N ASN A 72 5.54 -16.41 8.49
CA ASN A 72 5.11 -15.39 9.46
C ASN A 72 6.24 -14.50 10.02
N SER A 73 7.49 -14.94 9.93
CA SER A 73 8.67 -14.18 10.37
C SER A 73 9.38 -13.39 9.25
N THR A 74 8.91 -13.46 8.00
CA THR A 74 9.57 -12.80 6.86
C THR A 74 9.27 -11.32 6.79
N ASP A 75 10.30 -10.51 6.51
CA ASP A 75 10.17 -9.08 6.22
C ASP A 75 9.76 -8.84 4.76
N PHE A 76 10.23 -9.69 3.85
CA PHE A 76 10.00 -9.57 2.42
C PHE A 76 9.57 -10.91 1.82
N VAL A 77 8.54 -10.89 0.99
CA VAL A 77 8.08 -12.06 0.24
C VAL A 77 8.12 -11.72 -1.24
N ALA A 78 9.00 -12.37 -1.99
CA ALA A 78 9.05 -12.26 -3.45
C ALA A 78 8.09 -13.28 -4.08
N TYR A 79 7.43 -12.89 -5.18
CA TYR A 79 6.65 -13.78 -6.06
C TYR A 79 7.23 -13.85 -7.47
N ASP A 80 7.99 -12.82 -7.86
CA ASP A 80 8.65 -12.67 -9.15
C ASP A 80 10.13 -12.30 -8.93
N GLU A 81 11.02 -12.77 -9.79
CA GLU A 81 12.46 -12.51 -9.67
C GLU A 81 12.82 -11.02 -9.77
N ARG A 82 12.02 -10.24 -10.51
CA ARG A 82 12.19 -8.79 -10.67
C ARG A 82 12.10 -8.04 -9.35
N PHE A 83 11.47 -8.62 -8.31
CA PHE A 83 11.44 -8.03 -6.99
C PHE A 83 12.85 -7.93 -6.36
N PHE A 84 13.74 -8.88 -6.66
CA PHE A 84 15.13 -8.85 -6.20
C PHE A 84 15.98 -7.80 -6.94
N ASP A 85 15.57 -7.38 -8.14
CA ASP A 85 16.21 -6.26 -8.85
C ASP A 85 15.85 -4.92 -8.20
N LEU A 86 14.62 -4.81 -7.67
CA LEU A 86 14.08 -3.59 -7.06
C LEU A 86 14.55 -3.42 -5.61
N ILE A 87 14.46 -4.47 -4.79
CA ILE A 87 14.84 -4.45 -3.37
C ILE A 87 16.14 -5.24 -3.18
N GLY A 88 17.19 -4.57 -2.70
CA GLY A 88 18.51 -5.18 -2.56
C GLY A 88 18.66 -6.12 -1.35
N PRO A 89 19.72 -6.95 -1.32
CA PRO A 89 19.98 -7.89 -0.24
C PRO A 89 20.25 -7.21 1.12
N ASP A 90 20.73 -5.96 1.11
CA ASP A 90 20.95 -5.18 2.34
C ASP A 90 19.68 -4.48 2.86
N ALA A 91 18.53 -4.72 2.22
CA ALA A 91 17.27 -4.09 2.60
C ALA A 91 16.84 -4.42 4.03
N ARG A 92 16.15 -3.46 4.64
CA ARG A 92 15.66 -3.55 6.02
C ARG A 92 14.31 -2.88 6.08
N ILE A 93 13.40 -3.46 6.86
CA ILE A 93 12.23 -2.75 7.36
C ILE A 93 12.37 -2.56 8.87
N ARG A 94 12.06 -1.34 9.35
CA ARG A 94 12.05 -1.03 10.79
C ARG A 94 10.74 -0.36 11.14
N ARG A 95 10.07 -0.84 12.19
CA ARG A 95 9.00 -0.06 12.83
C ARG A 95 9.64 1.03 13.68
N LEU A 96 9.26 2.27 13.42
CA LEU A 96 9.84 3.45 14.06
C LEU A 96 9.10 3.88 15.30
N HIS A 97 7.77 3.81 15.26
CA HIS A 97 6.88 4.11 16.36
C HIS A 97 5.78 3.06 16.47
N ASP A 98 5.45 2.75 17.72
CA ASP A 98 4.32 1.90 18.09
C ASP A 98 3.11 2.82 18.19
N LEU A 99 2.24 2.75 17.18
CA LEU A 99 1.02 3.56 17.14
C LEU A 99 -0.19 2.69 17.52
N PRO A 100 -1.30 3.29 17.95
CA PRO A 100 -2.54 2.57 18.15
C PRO A 100 -2.94 1.75 16.92
N PHE A 101 -3.66 0.64 17.14
CA PHE A 101 -4.22 -0.16 16.05
C PHE A 101 -5.44 0.55 15.46
N GLN A 102 -5.18 1.63 14.73
CA GLN A 102 -6.12 2.55 14.10
C GLN A 102 -5.60 2.92 12.73
N THR A 103 -6.48 3.41 11.85
CA THR A 103 -6.04 3.89 10.54
C THR A 103 -5.11 5.06 10.72
N HIS A 104 -3.90 4.94 10.15
CA HIS A 104 -3.01 6.07 9.95
C HIS A 104 -2.81 6.20 8.45
N GLU A 105 -2.92 7.41 7.93
CA GLU A 105 -3.01 7.67 6.49
C GLU A 105 -2.24 8.93 6.08
N ALA A 106 -2.43 9.41 4.85
CA ALA A 106 -1.85 10.63 4.31
C ALA A 106 -0.31 10.76 4.37
N PRO A 107 0.51 9.69 4.26
CA PRO A 107 1.95 9.87 4.31
C PRO A 107 2.44 10.66 3.09
N CYS A 108 3.14 11.76 3.34
CA CYS A 108 3.89 12.49 2.33
C CYS A 108 5.24 12.94 2.91
N TYR A 109 6.30 12.64 2.18
CA TYR A 109 7.67 12.86 2.61
C TYR A 109 8.22 14.15 1.99
N ASN A 110 8.72 15.05 2.83
CA ASN A 110 9.48 16.22 2.43
C ASN A 110 10.98 15.89 2.46
N PRO A 111 11.62 15.66 1.29
CA PRO A 111 13.02 15.28 1.25
C PRO A 111 13.97 16.42 1.63
N SER A 112 13.50 17.68 1.61
CA SER A 112 14.30 18.86 1.96
C SER A 112 14.44 19.04 3.47
N SER A 113 13.34 18.88 4.22
CA SER A 113 13.37 18.96 5.69
C SER A 113 13.58 17.61 6.38
N LYS A 114 13.54 16.51 5.61
CA LYS A 114 13.60 15.13 6.15
C LYS A 114 12.44 14.83 7.08
N GLU A 115 11.25 15.31 6.72
CA GLU A 115 10.05 15.14 7.53
C GLU A 115 9.00 14.33 6.79
N LEU A 116 8.39 13.38 7.49
CA LEU A 116 7.22 12.63 7.04
C LEU A 116 5.99 13.18 7.76
N PHE A 117 5.10 13.80 6.99
CA PHE A 117 3.76 14.17 7.44
C PHE A 117 2.83 12.98 7.26
N PHE A 118 1.98 12.70 8.24
CA PHE A 118 0.91 11.70 8.17
C PHE A 118 -0.13 11.98 9.25
N ILE A 119 -1.22 11.21 9.28
CA ILE A 119 -2.32 11.43 10.24
C ILE A 119 -2.80 10.14 10.88
N GLU A 120 -3.51 10.26 12.00
CA GLU A 120 -4.42 9.24 12.51
C GLU A 120 -5.82 9.58 11.98
N TRP A 121 -6.60 8.59 11.56
CA TRP A 121 -7.98 8.81 11.13
C TRP A 121 -8.91 7.77 11.72
N GLY A 122 -10.15 8.22 11.98
CA GLY A 122 -11.24 7.37 12.39
C GLY A 122 -11.23 7.02 13.88
N PRO A 123 -12.37 6.56 14.43
CA PRO A 123 -12.47 6.22 15.84
C PRO A 123 -11.68 4.95 16.21
N PRO A 124 -11.10 4.85 17.42
CA PRO A 124 -11.21 5.77 18.57
C PRO A 124 -10.30 7.01 18.56
N GLY A 125 -9.67 7.36 17.44
CA GLY A 125 -8.62 8.37 17.36
C GLY A 125 -9.15 9.78 17.59
N GLY A 126 -8.31 10.69 18.07
CA GLY A 126 -8.76 12.04 18.43
C GLY A 126 -9.93 12.06 19.43
N ASP A 127 -10.97 12.85 19.14
CA ASP A 127 -12.27 12.87 19.81
C ASP A 127 -13.32 12.15 18.95
N ASP A 128 -13.47 10.84 19.16
CA ASP A 128 -14.33 9.92 18.36
C ASP A 128 -14.14 10.06 16.84
N GLY A 129 -12.87 10.04 16.39
CA GLY A 129 -12.47 10.07 14.99
C GLY A 129 -12.20 11.46 14.42
N SER A 130 -12.37 12.51 15.22
CA SER A 130 -12.13 13.89 14.80
C SER A 130 -10.98 14.51 15.57
N HIS A 131 -10.02 15.10 14.85
CA HIS A 131 -9.00 15.97 15.45
C HIS A 131 -8.42 16.95 14.44
N ASP A 132 -7.82 18.01 14.97
CA ASP A 132 -7.25 19.15 14.23
C ASP A 132 -5.71 19.14 14.18
N TRP A 133 -5.10 18.01 14.53
CA TRP A 133 -3.65 17.86 14.57
C TRP A 133 -3.18 16.79 13.59
N GLN A 134 -1.90 16.85 13.23
CA GLN A 134 -1.28 15.90 12.31
C GLN A 134 0.06 15.45 12.86
N TYR A 135 0.53 14.28 12.46
CA TYR A 135 1.86 13.81 12.82
C TYR A 135 2.91 14.40 11.88
N LEU A 136 4.03 14.79 12.46
CA LEU A 136 5.23 15.15 11.72
C LEU A 136 6.41 14.39 12.34
N LEU A 137 6.97 13.46 11.58
CA LEU A 137 8.10 12.63 11.97
C LEU A 137 9.38 13.17 11.35
N ASN A 138 10.35 13.54 12.17
CA ASN A 138 11.71 13.75 11.69
C ASN A 138 12.35 12.38 11.40
N THR A 139 12.65 12.15 10.13
CA THR A 139 13.11 10.85 9.62
C THR A 139 14.57 10.53 9.99
N GLU A 140 15.36 11.54 10.39
CA GLU A 140 16.74 11.37 10.83
C GLU A 140 16.84 11.11 12.34
N THR A 141 16.10 11.89 13.14
CA THR A 141 16.15 11.80 14.62
C THR A 141 15.13 10.82 15.21
N ASN A 142 14.18 10.35 14.39
CA ASN A 142 13.00 9.58 14.80
C ASN A 142 12.10 10.31 15.81
N GLU A 143 12.16 11.65 15.86
CA GLU A 143 11.29 12.45 16.71
C GLU A 143 9.91 12.61 16.06
N LEU A 144 8.88 12.11 16.75
CA LEU A 144 7.48 12.22 16.32
C LEU A 144 6.80 13.32 17.14
N ARG A 145 6.22 14.31 16.45
CA ARG A 145 5.45 15.39 17.07
C ARG A 145 4.07 15.56 16.44
N LYS A 146 3.17 16.18 17.20
CA LYS A 146 1.87 16.64 16.69
C LYS A 146 1.96 18.11 16.30
N ILE A 147 1.42 18.45 15.14
CA ILE A 147 1.33 19.81 14.61
C ILE A 147 -0.12 20.21 14.40
N THR A 148 -0.39 21.51 14.39
CA THR A 148 -1.70 22.07 14.03
C THR A 148 -1.45 23.22 13.05
N THR A 149 -2.21 23.26 11.96
CA THR A 149 -2.09 24.31 10.95
C THR A 149 -2.78 25.61 11.39
N ASN A 150 -2.53 26.69 10.66
CA ASN A 150 -3.21 27.96 10.84
C ASN A 150 -3.90 28.44 9.54
N PRO A 151 -5.25 28.44 9.46
CA PRO A 151 -6.19 27.89 10.44
C PRO A 151 -6.07 26.36 10.56
N PRO A 152 -6.60 25.75 11.63
CA PRO A 152 -6.56 24.30 11.81
C PRO A 152 -7.28 23.56 10.68
N ILE A 153 -6.74 22.39 10.30
CA ILE A 153 -7.35 21.46 9.36
C ILE A 153 -7.70 20.17 10.11
N TYR A 154 -8.87 19.62 9.81
CA TYR A 154 -9.38 18.40 10.43
C TYR A 154 -9.27 17.25 9.44
N ASN A 155 -9.14 16.02 9.95
CA ASN A 155 -9.36 14.78 9.19
C ASN A 155 -8.73 14.79 7.78
N VAL A 156 -7.42 15.06 7.70
CA VAL A 156 -6.70 14.87 6.44
C VAL A 156 -6.74 13.37 6.08
N HIS A 157 -6.77 13.07 4.79
CA HIS A 157 -6.79 11.70 4.27
C HIS A 157 -5.65 11.46 3.26
N GLY A 158 -5.57 12.31 2.24
CA GLY A 158 -4.51 12.28 1.24
C GLY A 158 -3.48 13.38 1.47
N CYS A 159 -2.21 13.08 1.17
CA CYS A 159 -1.17 14.10 1.09
C CYS A 159 -0.18 13.83 -0.05
N VAL A 160 0.23 14.88 -0.75
CA VAL A 160 1.39 14.89 -1.64
C VAL A 160 2.26 16.10 -1.33
N PHE A 161 3.57 15.88 -1.18
CA PHE A 161 4.56 16.95 -1.15
C PHE A 161 4.99 17.28 -2.58
N HIS A 162 4.80 18.53 -3.00
CA HIS A 162 5.08 18.95 -4.36
C HIS A 162 5.52 20.41 -4.38
N ASN A 163 6.59 20.71 -5.13
CA ASN A 163 7.12 22.07 -5.28
C ASN A 163 7.33 22.85 -3.96
N GLY A 164 7.75 22.16 -2.90
CA GLY A 164 8.11 22.77 -1.61
C GLY A 164 6.96 22.85 -0.59
N ASP A 165 5.74 22.45 -0.97
CA ASP A 165 4.57 22.56 -0.12
C ASP A 165 3.86 21.21 0.03
N TYR A 166 3.11 21.04 1.13
CA TYR A 166 2.19 19.92 1.27
C TYR A 166 0.85 20.29 0.64
N TYR A 167 0.33 19.41 -0.22
CA TYR A 167 -1.04 19.47 -0.72
C TYR A 167 -1.82 18.33 -0.10
N VAL A 168 -2.92 18.65 0.55
CA VAL A 168 -3.70 17.69 1.33
C VAL A 168 -5.18 17.78 0.99
N VAL A 169 -5.87 16.66 1.10
CA VAL A 169 -7.33 16.61 1.05
C VAL A 169 -7.92 16.13 2.37
N THR A 170 -9.13 16.56 2.65
CA THR A 170 -9.89 16.20 3.85
C THR A 170 -11.32 15.87 3.47
N ASP A 171 -11.94 14.96 4.23
CA ASP A 171 -13.38 14.66 4.16
C ASP A 171 -14.25 15.71 4.87
N GLY A 172 -13.62 16.67 5.56
CA GLY A 172 -14.24 17.80 6.23
C GLY A 172 -14.31 17.64 7.75
N SER A 173 -15.29 18.28 8.36
CA SER A 173 -15.59 18.19 9.79
C SER A 173 -17.10 18.34 10.01
N HIS A 174 -17.54 18.39 11.26
CA HIS A 174 -18.96 18.68 11.56
C HIS A 174 -19.44 20.05 11.02
N ASN A 175 -18.54 20.99 10.76
CA ASN A 175 -18.88 22.36 10.36
C ASN A 175 -18.32 22.76 8.98
N GLU A 176 -17.43 21.96 8.39
CA GLU A 176 -16.79 22.26 7.11
C GLU A 176 -16.90 21.06 6.18
N THR A 177 -17.07 21.32 4.89
CA THR A 177 -17.12 20.28 3.86
C THR A 177 -15.72 19.89 3.43
N ALA A 178 -15.63 18.74 2.75
CA ALA A 178 -14.39 18.26 2.15
C ALA A 178 -13.73 19.31 1.25
N SER A 179 -12.39 19.33 1.23
CA SER A 179 -11.63 20.36 0.52
C SER A 179 -10.19 19.94 0.20
N LEU A 180 -9.64 20.53 -0.87
CA LEU A 180 -8.22 20.53 -1.22
C LEU A 180 -7.56 21.75 -0.58
N ASN A 181 -6.44 21.52 0.09
CA ASN A 181 -5.71 22.53 0.85
C ASN A 181 -4.22 22.47 0.55
N LYS A 182 -3.57 23.62 0.69
CA LYS A 182 -2.12 23.78 0.67
C LYS A 182 -1.63 24.13 2.08
N ILE A 183 -0.56 23.49 2.53
CA ILE A 183 0.12 23.78 3.80
C ILE A 183 1.58 24.11 3.52
N ILE A 184 2.03 25.27 3.98
CA ILE A 184 3.44 25.69 3.90
C ILE A 184 4.20 25.02 5.06
N PRO A 185 5.23 24.19 4.82
CA PRO A 185 5.88 23.38 5.86
C PRO A 185 6.43 24.19 7.04
N ASP A 186 7.10 25.31 6.78
CA ASP A 186 7.80 26.09 7.81
C ASP A 186 6.86 26.88 8.72
N THR A 187 5.76 27.40 8.17
CA THR A 187 4.83 28.29 8.88
C THR A 187 3.57 27.57 9.34
N LEU A 188 3.30 26.37 8.79
CA LEU A 188 2.05 25.63 8.92
C LEU A 188 0.81 26.45 8.49
N GLU A 189 1.02 27.47 7.65
CA GLU A 189 -0.06 28.26 7.08
C GLU A 189 -0.86 27.41 6.09
N LYS A 190 -2.17 27.31 6.33
CA LYS A 190 -3.09 26.53 5.51
C LYS A 190 -3.95 27.43 4.64
N THR A 191 -3.95 27.19 3.33
CA THR A 191 -4.87 27.84 2.38
C THR A 191 -5.77 26.80 1.74
N THR A 192 -7.09 27.03 1.76
CA THR A 192 -8.04 26.20 1.00
C THR A 192 -8.02 26.62 -0.47
N LEU A 193 -7.78 25.66 -1.36
CA LEU A 193 -7.70 25.87 -2.80
C LEU A 193 -9.02 25.57 -3.51
N LEU A 194 -9.72 24.52 -3.06
CA LEU A 194 -10.97 24.05 -3.66
C LEU A 194 -11.83 23.38 -2.59
N ASN A 195 -13.12 23.70 -2.51
CA ASN A 195 -14.04 23.13 -1.52
C ASN A 195 -15.46 22.86 -2.06
N ASN A 196 -15.68 23.05 -3.36
CA ASN A 196 -16.96 22.80 -4.00
C ASN A 196 -16.77 22.51 -5.50
N PHE A 197 -17.77 21.86 -6.09
CA PHE A 197 -17.92 21.69 -7.53
C PHE A 197 -19.23 22.32 -7.99
N TYR A 198 -19.16 23.44 -8.72
CA TYR A 198 -20.32 24.26 -9.11
C TYR A 198 -21.23 24.66 -7.93
N GLY A 199 -20.65 24.93 -6.76
CA GLY A 199 -21.37 25.27 -5.53
C GLY A 199 -21.94 24.07 -4.78
N LEU A 200 -21.75 22.83 -5.27
CA LEU A 200 -22.08 21.61 -4.54
C LEU A 200 -20.89 21.17 -3.68
N PRO A 201 -21.12 20.72 -2.44
CA PRO A 201 -20.07 20.16 -1.62
C PRO A 201 -19.57 18.84 -2.23
N PHE A 202 -18.28 18.56 -2.05
CA PHE A 202 -17.72 17.23 -2.30
C PHE A 202 -18.31 16.22 -1.31
N GLN A 203 -18.31 14.94 -1.70
CA GLN A 203 -18.87 13.85 -0.91
C GLN A 203 -17.96 13.45 0.26
N GLY A 204 -16.65 13.56 0.04
CA GLY A 204 -15.58 13.20 0.98
C GLY A 204 -14.30 12.94 0.21
N LEU A 205 -13.39 13.91 0.16
CA LEU A 205 -12.13 13.71 -0.55
C LEU A 205 -11.25 12.74 0.23
N ASN A 206 -10.74 11.70 -0.45
CA ASN A 206 -9.97 10.63 0.19
C ASN A 206 -8.48 10.77 -0.11
N ASP A 207 -7.97 10.38 -1.27
CA ASP A 207 -6.55 10.57 -1.62
C ASP A 207 -6.38 11.55 -2.80
N LEU A 208 -5.14 11.99 -2.99
CA LEU A 208 -4.75 12.81 -4.13
C LEU A 208 -3.40 12.39 -4.72
N ASP A 209 -3.22 12.75 -5.98
CA ASP A 209 -1.93 12.82 -6.62
C ASP A 209 -1.81 14.06 -7.53
N ILE A 210 -0.58 14.41 -7.90
CA ILE A 210 -0.27 15.56 -8.75
C ILE A 210 0.58 15.08 -9.93
N ASP A 211 0.18 15.45 -11.15
CA ASP A 211 0.94 15.15 -12.36
C ASP A 211 2.04 16.19 -12.65
N PRO A 212 2.98 15.92 -13.57
CA PRO A 212 4.09 16.84 -13.87
C PRO A 212 3.64 18.21 -14.41
N GLU A 213 2.42 18.30 -14.89
CA GLU A 213 1.83 19.53 -15.41
C GLU A 213 1.11 20.33 -14.30
N GLY A 214 1.07 19.81 -13.06
CA GLY A 214 0.48 20.45 -11.89
C GLY A 214 -1.02 20.23 -11.75
N ASN A 215 -1.61 19.27 -12.48
CA ASN A 215 -3.03 18.92 -12.30
C ASN A 215 -3.20 18.01 -11.08
N PHE A 216 -4.25 18.29 -10.30
CA PHE A 216 -4.65 17.49 -9.16
C PHE A 216 -5.59 16.38 -9.59
N TRP A 217 -5.27 15.15 -9.20
CA TRP A 217 -6.11 13.96 -9.35
C TRP A 217 -6.58 13.58 -7.96
N ILE A 218 -7.89 13.58 -7.73
CA ILE A 218 -8.47 13.42 -6.39
C ILE A 218 -9.62 12.42 -6.45
N THR A 219 -9.69 11.52 -5.47
CA THR A 219 -10.85 10.66 -5.28
C THR A 219 -11.87 11.35 -4.38
N ASP A 220 -13.10 11.51 -4.88
CA ASP A 220 -14.23 12.05 -4.13
C ASP A 220 -15.28 10.96 -3.96
N ASP A 221 -15.41 10.44 -2.74
CA ASP A 221 -16.39 9.41 -2.42
C ASP A 221 -16.90 9.57 -0.97
N HIS A 222 -17.96 8.88 -0.60
CA HIS A 222 -18.57 8.96 0.73
C HIS A 222 -17.75 8.22 1.82
N TYR A 223 -16.41 8.28 1.76
CA TYR A 223 -15.53 7.54 2.67
C TYR A 223 -15.68 8.01 4.12
N GLY A 224 -15.65 9.32 4.35
CA GLY A 224 -15.95 9.95 5.66
C GLY A 224 -17.34 9.64 6.23
N TRP A 225 -18.25 9.12 5.40
CA TRP A 225 -19.62 8.73 5.78
C TRP A 225 -19.83 7.22 5.85
N GLY A 226 -18.76 6.42 5.75
CA GLY A 226 -18.84 4.96 5.86
C GLY A 226 -19.39 4.26 4.60
N ARG A 227 -19.34 4.90 3.42
CA ARG A 227 -19.96 4.38 2.19
C ARG A 227 -19.08 4.43 0.93
N GLY A 228 -17.90 5.01 1.03
CA GLY A 228 -16.97 5.14 -0.10
C GLY A 228 -16.34 3.81 -0.50
N VAL A 229 -16.00 3.71 -1.78
CA VAL A 229 -15.30 2.58 -2.39
C VAL A 229 -14.08 3.04 -3.18
N ALA A 230 -14.05 4.25 -3.75
CA ALA A 230 -12.84 4.82 -4.34
C ALA A 230 -11.91 5.33 -3.23
N ASN A 231 -10.62 5.06 -3.36
CA ASN A 231 -9.67 5.27 -2.27
C ASN A 231 -8.38 5.91 -2.80
N GLY A 232 -7.23 5.24 -2.76
CA GLY A 232 -5.97 5.74 -3.30
C GLY A 232 -6.01 6.10 -4.80
N VAL A 233 -5.21 7.11 -5.17
CA VAL A 233 -4.98 7.52 -6.57
C VAL A 233 -3.49 7.76 -6.82
N ALA A 234 -3.00 7.33 -7.98
CA ALA A 234 -1.63 7.57 -8.40
C ALA A 234 -1.53 7.88 -9.89
N PHE A 235 -0.76 8.91 -10.24
CA PHE A 235 -0.34 9.22 -11.60
C PHE A 235 1.02 8.61 -11.89
N SER A 236 1.15 7.97 -13.05
CA SER A 236 2.41 7.53 -13.63
C SER A 236 2.57 8.06 -15.05
N LYS A 237 3.80 8.44 -15.41
CA LYS A 237 4.19 8.77 -16.77
C LYS A 237 4.98 7.59 -17.32
N GLY A 238 4.40 6.86 -18.26
CA GLY A 238 5.05 5.72 -18.89
C GLY A 238 6.30 6.13 -19.66
N GLY A 239 7.18 5.16 -19.94
CA GLY A 239 8.39 5.40 -20.75
C GLY A 239 8.09 5.84 -22.19
N ASP A 240 6.86 5.61 -22.67
CA ASP A 240 6.35 6.11 -23.95
C ASP A 240 5.85 7.58 -23.88
N GLY A 241 5.92 8.20 -22.70
CA GLY A 241 5.51 9.57 -22.41
C GLY A 241 4.01 9.73 -22.11
N LYS A 242 3.21 8.65 -22.12
CA LYS A 242 1.77 8.73 -21.83
C LYS A 242 1.50 8.71 -20.33
N GLY A 243 0.49 9.48 -19.91
CA GLY A 243 0.01 9.46 -18.54
C GLY A 243 -0.97 8.31 -18.31
N THR A 244 -0.88 7.68 -17.14
CA THR A 244 -1.87 6.71 -16.64
C THR A 244 -2.23 7.08 -15.21
N ILE A 245 -3.53 7.05 -14.91
CA ILE A 245 -4.04 7.17 -13.54
C ILE A 245 -4.46 5.79 -13.05
N TYR A 246 -4.02 5.45 -11.85
CA TYR A 246 -4.40 4.26 -11.11
C TYR A 246 -5.32 4.66 -9.96
N ILE A 247 -6.43 3.95 -9.78
CA ILE A 247 -7.39 4.18 -8.70
C ILE A 247 -7.67 2.85 -8.02
N SER A 248 -7.54 2.81 -6.69
CA SER A 248 -7.93 1.64 -5.91
C SER A 248 -9.42 1.68 -5.56
N ASN A 249 -10.05 0.50 -5.56
CA ASN A 249 -11.42 0.28 -5.16
C ASN A 249 -11.46 -0.69 -3.97
N THR A 250 -11.91 -0.20 -2.82
CA THR A 250 -11.95 -0.91 -1.53
C THR A 250 -13.35 -1.40 -1.15
N GLY A 251 -14.31 -1.44 -2.08
CA GLY A 251 -15.71 -1.77 -1.79
C GLY A 251 -15.97 -3.15 -1.15
N ALA A 252 -14.97 -4.03 -1.14
CA ALA A 252 -14.96 -5.29 -0.40
C ALA A 252 -14.86 -5.14 1.12
N VAL A 253 -14.60 -3.94 1.66
CA VAL A 253 -14.56 -3.68 3.10
C VAL A 253 -15.37 -2.42 3.40
N SER A 254 -16.26 -2.47 4.41
CA SER A 254 -16.96 -1.27 4.86
C SER A 254 -15.96 -0.27 5.48
N PRO A 255 -15.98 1.02 5.11
CA PRO A 255 -15.07 2.01 5.70
C PRO A 255 -15.53 2.55 7.07
N ASP A 256 -16.55 1.93 7.67
CA ASP A 256 -17.03 2.27 9.01
C ASP A 256 -16.28 1.49 10.11
N LYS A 257 -16.61 1.78 11.39
CA LYS A 257 -16.00 1.13 12.57
C LYS A 257 -16.07 -0.41 12.56
N SER A 258 -16.97 -1.02 11.78
CA SER A 258 -17.14 -2.47 11.75
C SER A 258 -16.14 -3.16 10.82
N HIS A 259 -15.58 -2.44 9.84
CA HIS A 259 -14.73 -2.99 8.78
C HIS A 259 -15.29 -4.29 8.18
N ALA A 260 -16.61 -4.35 7.97
CA ALA A 260 -17.28 -5.56 7.52
C ALA A 260 -16.78 -6.00 6.13
N GLU A 261 -16.41 -7.28 6.03
CA GLU A 261 -15.91 -7.93 4.82
C GLU A 261 -17.04 -8.37 3.88
N HIS A 262 -16.95 -7.96 2.60
CA HIS A 262 -17.88 -8.28 1.52
C HIS A 262 -17.13 -8.96 0.36
N PRO A 263 -16.91 -10.29 0.41
CA PRO A 263 -15.95 -10.98 -0.48
C PRO A 263 -16.29 -10.95 -1.98
N TYR A 264 -17.51 -10.53 -2.34
CA TYR A 264 -17.97 -10.44 -3.72
C TYR A 264 -18.00 -9.01 -4.27
N ARG A 265 -17.59 -8.01 -3.48
CA ARG A 265 -17.46 -6.62 -3.93
C ARG A 265 -16.03 -6.33 -4.42
N PRO A 266 -15.81 -5.24 -5.16
CA PRO A 266 -14.50 -4.95 -5.74
C PRO A 266 -13.41 -4.72 -4.68
N ARG A 267 -12.21 -5.24 -4.97
CA ARG A 267 -10.95 -5.03 -4.25
C ARG A 267 -9.83 -4.88 -5.26
N THR A 268 -9.94 -3.89 -6.13
CA THR A 268 -9.19 -3.84 -7.40
C THR A 268 -8.36 -2.56 -7.47
N ILE A 269 -7.27 -2.58 -8.21
CA ILE A 269 -6.71 -1.36 -8.81
C ILE A 269 -7.15 -1.32 -10.27
N GLU A 270 -7.71 -0.20 -10.69
CA GLU A 270 -8.07 0.09 -12.06
C GLU A 270 -7.15 1.17 -12.63
N ALA A 271 -6.93 1.13 -13.94
CA ALA A 271 -6.14 2.12 -14.64
C ALA A 271 -6.91 2.80 -15.77
N TYR A 272 -6.52 4.04 -16.04
CA TYR A 272 -7.10 4.91 -17.04
C TYR A 272 -6.00 5.67 -17.79
N ASP A 273 -6.00 5.59 -19.10
CA ASP A 273 -5.16 6.41 -19.97
C ASP A 273 -5.54 7.89 -19.85
N VAL A 274 -4.54 8.75 -19.70
CA VAL A 274 -4.70 10.20 -19.61
C VAL A 274 -4.23 10.86 -20.91
N SER A 275 -5.08 11.70 -21.50
CA SER A 275 -4.66 12.64 -22.54
C SER A 275 -4.45 14.03 -21.97
N TYR A 276 -3.48 14.73 -22.54
CA TYR A 276 -3.24 16.13 -22.21
C TYR A 276 -4.30 17.05 -22.86
N PRO A 277 -4.81 18.07 -22.13
CA PRO A 277 -4.57 18.38 -20.72
C PRO A 277 -5.62 17.70 -19.79
N GLY A 278 -5.18 16.72 -19.00
CA GLY A 278 -5.89 16.24 -17.79
C GLY A 278 -7.20 15.47 -18.00
N ALA A 279 -7.42 14.84 -19.16
CA ALA A 279 -8.65 14.08 -19.42
C ALA A 279 -8.41 12.56 -19.37
N LEU A 280 -9.28 11.82 -18.68
CA LEU A 280 -9.37 10.36 -18.81
C LEU A 280 -9.90 10.04 -20.22
N THR A 281 -9.19 9.19 -20.95
CA THR A 281 -9.48 8.91 -22.37
C THR A 281 -9.77 7.46 -22.70
N SER A 282 -9.82 6.62 -21.67
CA SER A 282 -10.14 5.20 -21.81
C SER A 282 -11.21 4.81 -20.81
N SER A 283 -11.86 3.69 -21.08
CA SER A 283 -12.59 2.96 -20.04
C SER A 283 -11.59 2.35 -19.05
N SER A 284 -12.06 2.07 -17.84
CA SER A 284 -11.21 1.44 -16.84
C SER A 284 -10.73 0.07 -17.31
N ARG A 285 -9.49 -0.26 -16.96
CA ARG A 285 -8.94 -1.61 -17.10
C ARG A 285 -8.45 -2.10 -15.75
N LEU A 286 -8.77 -3.35 -15.41
CA LEU A 286 -8.24 -4.00 -14.23
C LEU A 286 -6.71 -4.11 -14.34
N VAL A 287 -6.02 -3.71 -13.28
CA VAL A 287 -4.58 -3.91 -13.12
C VAL A 287 -4.33 -5.12 -12.23
N SER A 288 -4.80 -5.09 -10.99
CA SER A 288 -4.52 -6.14 -10.03
C SER A 288 -5.55 -6.25 -8.90
N VAL A 289 -5.43 -7.32 -8.13
CA VAL A 289 -6.19 -7.58 -6.90
C VAL A 289 -5.22 -7.96 -5.77
N PRO A 290 -5.51 -7.60 -4.50
CA PRO A 290 -4.59 -7.76 -3.40
C PRO A 290 -4.25 -9.21 -3.07
N ILE A 291 -3.00 -9.41 -2.64
CA ILE A 291 -2.56 -10.65 -2.02
C ILE A 291 -3.35 -10.91 -0.72
N SER A 292 -3.62 -9.85 0.04
CA SER A 292 -4.36 -9.87 1.31
C SER A 292 -5.23 -8.62 1.46
N PHE A 293 -6.41 -8.78 2.06
CA PHE A 293 -7.36 -7.71 2.36
C PHE A 293 -7.80 -6.88 1.14
N VAL A 294 -7.57 -5.57 1.13
CA VAL A 294 -7.86 -4.60 0.06
C VAL A 294 -6.62 -3.77 -0.26
N TYR A 295 -6.62 -3.07 -1.41
CA TYR A 295 -5.65 -2.02 -1.71
C TYR A 295 -6.24 -0.67 -1.32
N ASP A 296 -5.67 -0.04 -0.30
CA ASP A 296 -6.07 1.29 0.19
C ASP A 296 -5.26 2.36 -0.57
N GLY A 297 -4.33 3.06 0.07
CA GLY A 297 -3.43 4.01 -0.56
C GLY A 297 -2.51 3.40 -1.63
N VAL A 298 -2.33 4.12 -2.75
CA VAL A 298 -1.48 3.70 -3.87
C VAL A 298 -0.51 4.81 -4.29
N ARG A 299 0.73 4.44 -4.64
CA ARG A 299 1.74 5.34 -5.20
C ARG A 299 2.41 4.71 -6.41
N ALA A 300 2.76 5.53 -7.40
CA ALA A 300 3.56 5.09 -8.54
C ALA A 300 5.00 5.58 -8.37
N SER A 301 5.97 4.68 -8.55
CA SER A 301 7.39 5.04 -8.57
C SER A 301 7.79 5.75 -9.86
N ARG A 302 8.99 6.35 -9.85
CA ARG A 302 9.62 6.96 -11.02
C ARG A 302 9.59 6.09 -12.27
N ASN A 303 9.89 4.79 -12.14
CA ASN A 303 9.92 3.86 -13.28
C ASN A 303 8.60 3.10 -13.49
N GLY A 304 7.53 3.51 -12.80
CA GLY A 304 6.18 3.03 -13.07
C GLY A 304 5.73 1.82 -12.25
N TRP A 305 6.49 1.35 -11.26
CA TRP A 305 6.00 0.33 -10.33
C TRP A 305 4.92 0.92 -9.42
N ILE A 306 3.89 0.12 -9.10
CA ILE A 306 2.82 0.56 -8.20
C ILE A 306 3.05 -0.03 -6.81
N PHE A 307 3.10 0.82 -5.80
CA PHE A 307 3.17 0.44 -4.39
C PHE A 307 1.77 0.62 -3.79
N ALA A 308 1.17 -0.48 -3.35
CA ALA A 308 -0.21 -0.49 -2.85
C ALA A 308 -0.28 -1.01 -1.41
N GLY A 309 -0.85 -0.21 -0.50
CA GLY A 309 -1.08 -0.61 0.89
C GLY A 309 -2.08 -1.76 0.96
N ALA A 310 -1.68 -2.87 1.55
CA ALA A 310 -2.46 -4.11 1.64
C ALA A 310 -2.49 -4.67 3.07
N GLY A 311 -3.29 -5.73 3.27
CA GLY A 311 -3.56 -6.30 4.59
C GLY A 311 -2.32 -6.68 5.39
N ASN A 312 -1.27 -7.22 4.74
CA ASN A 312 -0.07 -7.74 5.42
C ASN A 312 1.20 -6.92 5.15
N GLY A 313 1.09 -5.79 4.44
CA GLY A 313 2.24 -5.09 3.88
C GLY A 313 1.90 -4.27 2.65
N VAL A 314 2.94 -3.85 1.94
CA VAL A 314 2.82 -3.13 0.67
C VAL A 314 3.13 -4.10 -0.45
N ASP A 315 2.16 -4.33 -1.34
CA ASP A 315 2.42 -5.08 -2.57
C ASP A 315 3.05 -4.15 -3.61
N VAL A 316 4.11 -4.63 -4.26
CA VAL A 316 4.76 -3.94 -5.38
C VAL A 316 4.30 -4.59 -6.67
N LEU A 317 3.63 -3.83 -7.53
CA LEU A 317 2.92 -4.34 -8.70
C LEU A 317 3.58 -3.87 -9.99
N ASP A 318 3.60 -4.78 -10.95
CA ASP A 318 3.82 -4.47 -12.36
C ASP A 318 2.48 -4.07 -12.99
N PRO A 319 2.28 -2.79 -13.37
CA PRO A 319 1.01 -2.36 -13.96
C PRO A 319 0.79 -2.85 -15.40
N GLU A 320 1.83 -3.34 -16.09
CA GLU A 320 1.71 -3.86 -17.45
C GLU A 320 1.18 -5.30 -17.44
N THR A 321 1.72 -6.14 -16.56
CA THR A 321 1.31 -7.55 -16.44
C THR A 321 0.21 -7.79 -15.41
N GLY A 322 0.04 -6.87 -14.45
CA GLY A 322 -0.89 -6.99 -13.32
C GLY A 322 -0.38 -7.85 -12.17
N LEU A 323 0.83 -8.39 -12.26
CA LEU A 323 1.44 -9.25 -11.24
C LEU A 323 1.92 -8.43 -10.04
N ALA A 324 1.70 -8.97 -8.84
CA ALA A 324 2.46 -8.55 -7.66
C ALA A 324 3.87 -9.16 -7.73
N LEU A 325 4.90 -8.33 -7.79
CA LEU A 325 6.29 -8.77 -7.79
C LEU A 325 6.69 -9.32 -6.41
N GLY A 326 6.22 -8.67 -5.36
CA GLY A 326 6.48 -9.05 -3.97
C GLY A 326 5.69 -8.21 -2.98
N THR A 327 5.70 -8.63 -1.72
CA THR A 327 5.12 -7.90 -0.59
C THR A 327 6.22 -7.49 0.38
N ILE A 328 6.30 -6.19 0.71
CA ILE A 328 7.08 -5.65 1.82
C ILE A 328 6.22 -5.70 3.08
N ARG A 329 6.53 -6.58 4.03
CA ARG A 329 5.60 -6.94 5.12
C ARG A 329 5.74 -6.06 6.34
N VAL A 330 4.61 -5.65 6.91
CA VAL A 330 4.58 -4.92 8.18
C VAL A 330 4.32 -5.88 9.35
N GLY A 331 5.41 -6.33 9.99
CA GLY A 331 5.35 -7.16 11.21
C GLY A 331 4.66 -8.51 11.05
N GLY A 332 4.93 -9.22 9.94
CA GLY A 332 4.53 -10.62 9.81
C GLY A 332 3.02 -10.86 9.72
N GLY A 333 2.24 -9.86 9.30
CA GLY A 333 0.77 -9.94 9.23
C GLY A 333 0.04 -9.50 10.50
N ASN A 334 0.77 -9.00 11.52
CA ASN A 334 0.15 -8.44 12.73
C ASN A 334 -0.34 -6.99 12.55
N TYR A 335 0.04 -6.33 11.46
CA TYR A 335 -0.26 -4.93 11.16
C TYR A 335 -0.78 -4.80 9.74
N VAL A 336 -1.44 -3.67 9.47
CA VAL A 336 -1.98 -3.34 8.14
C VAL A 336 -1.25 -2.14 7.58
N ALA A 337 -0.78 -2.23 6.33
CA ALA A 337 -0.28 -1.07 5.62
C ALA A 337 -1.46 -0.36 4.97
N VAL A 338 -1.63 0.93 5.27
CA VAL A 338 -2.75 1.72 4.75
C VAL A 338 -2.28 2.54 3.56
N ASN A 339 -1.21 3.34 3.72
CA ASN A 339 -0.71 4.19 2.65
C ASN A 339 0.83 4.32 2.74
N THR A 340 1.46 4.87 1.70
CA THR A 340 2.93 4.96 1.60
C THR A 340 3.40 6.29 1.03
N ALA A 341 4.64 6.67 1.40
CA ALA A 341 5.37 7.76 0.77
C ALA A 341 6.71 7.25 0.20
N LEU A 342 6.98 7.59 -1.06
CA LEU A 342 8.19 7.19 -1.77
C LEU A 342 9.30 8.21 -1.56
N GLY A 343 10.47 7.77 -1.08
CA GLY A 343 11.72 8.55 -1.10
C GLY A 343 12.60 8.15 -2.29
N GLU A 344 13.85 8.60 -2.34
CA GLU A 344 14.75 8.19 -3.43
C GLU A 344 15.03 6.69 -3.38
N ASN A 345 15.77 6.19 -2.40
CA ASN A 345 16.07 4.76 -2.24
C ASN A 345 15.46 4.19 -0.94
N GLU A 346 14.31 4.76 -0.55
CA GLU A 346 13.62 4.46 0.69
C GLU A 346 12.09 4.56 0.52
N LEU A 347 11.38 3.90 1.42
CA LEU A 347 9.92 3.87 1.46
C LEU A 347 9.45 4.06 2.90
N TRP A 348 8.43 4.90 3.08
CA TRP A 348 7.73 5.08 4.34
C TRP A 348 6.36 4.44 4.25
N ILE A 349 6.01 3.62 5.24
CA ILE A 349 4.72 2.92 5.30
C ILE A 349 4.02 3.39 6.56
N VAL A 350 2.76 3.77 6.44
CA VAL A 350 1.92 4.18 7.55
C VAL A 350 0.67 3.31 7.56
N GLY A 351 0.22 2.91 8.76
CA GLY A 351 -0.99 2.13 8.88
C GLY A 351 -1.30 1.69 10.31
N ALA A 352 -2.15 0.68 10.44
CA ALA A 352 -2.60 0.21 11.73
C ALA A 352 -1.47 -0.44 12.52
N GLY A 353 -1.11 0.19 13.64
CA GLY A 353 -0.08 -0.29 14.55
C GLY A 353 1.31 0.33 14.38
N GLY A 354 1.51 1.26 13.44
CA GLY A 354 2.79 1.95 13.37
C GLY A 354 3.09 2.77 12.11
N VAL A 355 4.33 3.27 12.11
CA VAL A 355 5.04 3.83 10.96
C VAL A 355 6.32 3.03 10.76
N TRP A 356 6.58 2.62 9.52
CA TRP A 356 7.74 1.84 9.14
C TRP A 356 8.60 2.57 8.11
N HIS A 357 9.90 2.31 8.19
CA HIS A 357 10.90 2.77 7.25
C HIS A 357 11.56 1.58 6.58
N VAL A 358 11.57 1.59 5.25
CA VAL A 358 12.22 0.58 4.42
C VAL A 358 13.42 1.23 3.73
N THR A 359 14.59 0.61 3.86
CA THR A 359 15.84 1.03 3.21
C THR A 359 16.42 -0.11 2.38
N GLY A 360 17.47 0.20 1.59
CA GLY A 360 18.15 -0.77 0.72
C GLY A 360 17.38 -1.07 -0.57
N ILE A 361 16.52 -0.15 -0.98
CA ILE A 361 15.85 -0.17 -2.30
C ILE A 361 16.88 0.25 -3.35
N ARG A 362 17.09 -0.58 -4.38
CA ARG A 362 18.10 -0.32 -5.42
C ARG A 362 17.68 0.78 -6.37
N GLU A 363 16.38 0.85 -6.64
CA GLU A 363 15.79 1.79 -7.58
C GLU A 363 15.47 3.14 -6.92
N THR A 364 15.58 4.22 -7.68
CA THR A 364 15.07 5.54 -7.27
C THR A 364 13.55 5.58 -7.41
N LEU A 365 12.81 5.57 -6.29
CA LEU A 365 11.34 5.56 -6.28
C LEU A 365 10.74 6.96 -6.45
N ALA A 366 11.33 7.98 -5.83
CA ALA A 366 10.85 9.36 -5.89
C ALA A 366 10.79 9.86 -7.33
N ARG A 367 9.66 10.45 -7.70
CA ARG A 367 9.43 11.02 -9.05
C ARG A 367 10.18 12.34 -9.19
N ASP A 368 10.49 12.72 -10.43
CA ASP A 368 11.20 13.98 -10.75
C ASP A 368 10.28 15.22 -10.79
N PHE A 369 9.03 15.07 -10.37
CA PHE A 369 8.00 16.10 -10.43
C PHE A 369 7.17 16.14 -9.16
#